data_AF-A0A2G9URC6-F1
#
_entry.id   AF-A0A2G9URC6-F1
#
_cell.length_a   1.000
_cell.length_b   1.000
_cell.length_c   1.000
_cell.angle_alpha   90.00
_cell.angle_beta   90.00
_cell.angle_gamma   90.00
#
_symmetry.space_group_name_H-M   'P 1'
#
loop_
_entity.id
_entity.type
_entity.pdbx_description
1 polymer ?
#
loop_
_entity_poly.entity_id
_entity_poly.type
_entity_poly.pdbx_seq_one_letter_code
_entity_poly.pdbx_strand_id
1 'polypeptide(L)'
;MYSENDEDFGSNEAYKLDEWVFNHVEKFFNESENDAALKQRLTSDKQVFFLHLLGLDTNGHGNKPHSQEYLDNIQVVDRGIERTQRAVNKFFNDESTAFVMTADHGMTDWGSHGAGSDEEVLTPFVAWGAGVQKGGATSTISQVDLTPLLASLIGVAVPLKEQFMVLRAEKAKRLWFQDFGMFGLKALESLEAEIMKLAKLRRFAAASSLFVENAPYIRKAIFHYHRYDRTFLGAAISCCFMAWIALRSFRAYIHTANIGSKSDLLWSTCCHDGLLPVLQTTVDELVLLVIAAVPLLCD
;
A
#
# COMPACT_ATOMS: atom_id res chain seq x y z
N MET A 1 -18.60 5.04 -0.16
CA MET A 1 -17.66 5.23 -1.28
C MET A 1 -18.33 6.18 -2.24
N TYR A 2 -17.57 7.12 -2.82
CA TYR A 2 -18.02 7.87 -3.99
C TYR A 2 -18.27 6.91 -5.16
N SER A 3 -18.97 7.36 -6.20
CA SER A 3 -19.29 6.52 -7.36
C SER A 3 -18.07 6.36 -8.25
N GLU A 4 -17.94 5.22 -8.94
CA GLU A 4 -16.92 5.01 -9.99
C GLU A 4 -16.99 6.10 -11.08
N ASN A 5 -18.19 6.64 -11.34
CA ASN A 5 -18.39 7.76 -12.27
C ASN A 5 -17.81 9.09 -11.77
N ASP A 6 -17.46 9.22 -10.50
CA ASP A 6 -16.82 10.41 -9.93
C ASP A 6 -15.29 10.36 -10.11
N GLU A 7 -14.72 9.21 -10.50
CA GLU A 7 -13.30 9.01 -10.80
C GLU A 7 -12.96 9.50 -12.22
N ASP A 8 -12.88 10.82 -12.38
CA ASP A 8 -12.51 11.45 -13.66
C ASP A 8 -11.02 11.85 -13.70
N PHE A 9 -10.22 10.97 -14.28
CA PHE A 9 -8.77 11.14 -14.53
C PHE A 9 -8.43 12.24 -15.54
N GLY A 10 -9.42 12.83 -16.22
CA GLY A 10 -9.24 14.00 -17.10
C GLY A 10 -9.66 15.32 -16.46
N SER A 11 -10.19 15.31 -15.23
CA SER A 11 -10.67 16.51 -14.55
C SER A 11 -9.56 17.20 -13.74
N ASN A 12 -9.60 18.54 -13.68
CA ASN A 12 -8.77 19.33 -12.77
C ASN A 12 -9.38 19.40 -11.35
N GLU A 13 -10.35 18.54 -11.05
CA GLU A 13 -11.13 18.57 -9.81
C GLU A 13 -10.98 17.28 -9.00
N ALA A 14 -9.93 16.49 -9.27
CA ALA A 14 -9.61 15.25 -8.55
C ALA A 14 -9.58 15.43 -7.01
N TYR A 15 -9.19 16.62 -6.52
CA TYR A 15 -9.19 16.96 -5.09
C TYR A 15 -10.57 16.81 -4.43
N LYS A 16 -11.67 16.85 -5.20
CA LYS A 16 -13.03 16.66 -4.68
C LYS A 16 -13.25 15.25 -4.14
N LEU A 17 -12.52 14.26 -4.63
CA LEU A 17 -12.54 12.89 -4.10
C LEU A 17 -12.03 12.88 -2.65
N ASP A 18 -10.93 13.58 -2.40
CA ASP A 18 -10.35 13.70 -1.06
C ASP A 18 -11.28 14.53 -0.14
N GLU A 19 -11.80 15.66 -0.63
CA GLU A 19 -12.78 16.46 0.13
C GLU A 19 -14.03 15.66 0.49
N TRP A 20 -14.52 14.82 -0.43
CA TRP A 20 -15.64 13.94 -0.16
C TRP A 20 -15.37 13.03 1.04
N VAL A 21 -14.17 12.43 1.12
CA VAL A 21 -13.77 11.55 2.23
C VAL A 21 -13.73 12.33 3.54
N PHE A 22 -13.05 13.48 3.57
CA PHE A 22 -12.95 14.31 4.78
C PHE A 22 -14.32 14.81 5.26
N ASN A 23 -15.18 15.26 4.35
CA ASN A 23 -16.54 15.70 4.66
C ASN A 23 -17.39 14.54 5.20
N HIS A 24 -17.22 13.33 4.67
CA HIS A 24 -17.92 12.14 5.16
C HIS A 24 -17.48 11.75 6.57
N VAL A 25 -16.20 11.88 6.89
CA VAL A 25 -15.66 11.61 8.23
C VAL A 25 -16.25 12.58 9.26
N GLU A 26 -16.22 13.88 8.97
CA GLU A 26 -16.81 14.90 9.85
C GLU A 26 -18.32 14.68 10.03
N LYS A 27 -19.04 14.41 8.94
CA LYS A 27 -20.47 14.10 8.98
C LYS A 27 -20.74 12.85 9.82
N PHE A 28 -19.97 11.78 9.63
CA PHE A 28 -20.11 10.53 10.35
C PHE A 28 -19.97 10.71 11.87
N PHE A 29 -18.96 11.45 12.33
CA PHE A 29 -18.81 11.74 13.75
C PHE A 29 -19.94 12.63 14.29
N ASN A 30 -20.35 13.68 13.56
CA ASN A 30 -21.45 14.55 13.98
C ASN A 30 -22.79 13.80 14.09
N GLU A 31 -23.12 12.93 13.12
CA GLU A 31 -24.34 12.12 13.14
C GLU A 31 -24.31 11.12 14.29
N SER A 32 -23.14 10.54 14.58
CA SER A 32 -22.98 9.60 15.70
C SER A 32 -23.21 10.22 17.08
N GLU A 33 -23.05 11.54 17.25
CA GLU A 33 -23.39 12.20 18.53
C GLU A 33 -24.89 12.09 18.86
N ASN A 34 -25.74 11.96 17.84
CA ASN A 34 -27.20 11.87 17.96
C ASN A 34 -27.73 10.43 17.86
N ASP A 35 -26.87 9.44 17.61
CA ASP A 35 -27.21 8.01 17.55
C ASP A 35 -26.47 7.27 18.67
N ALA A 36 -27.19 6.95 19.75
CA ALA A 36 -26.61 6.30 20.93
C ALA A 36 -26.00 4.91 20.61
N ALA A 37 -26.60 4.15 19.68
CA ALA A 37 -26.10 2.83 19.32
C ALA A 37 -24.82 2.95 18.49
N LEU A 38 -24.77 3.90 17.54
CA LEU A 38 -23.57 4.20 16.78
C LEU A 38 -22.46 4.73 17.68
N LYS A 39 -22.76 5.68 18.57
CA LYS A 39 -21.80 6.22 19.54
C LYS A 39 -21.20 5.13 20.40
N GLN A 40 -22.02 4.24 20.95
CA GLN A 40 -21.54 3.11 21.75
C GLN A 40 -20.59 2.20 20.96
N ARG A 41 -20.90 1.93 19.70
CA ARG A 41 -20.02 1.16 18.80
C ARG A 41 -18.73 1.88 18.48
N LEU A 42 -18.76 3.21 18.38
CA LEU A 42 -17.56 4.00 18.09
C LEU A 42 -16.66 4.15 19.30
N THR A 43 -17.21 4.15 20.50
CA THR A 43 -16.45 4.22 21.76
C THR A 43 -16.02 2.86 22.30
N SER A 44 -16.22 1.77 21.56
CA SER A 44 -15.64 0.48 21.94
C SER A 44 -14.13 0.47 21.75
N ASP A 45 -13.44 -0.45 22.42
CA ASP A 45 -11.99 -0.61 22.21
C ASP A 45 -11.67 -1.04 20.79
N LYS A 46 -10.46 -0.68 20.33
CA LYS A 46 -9.83 -1.19 19.10
C LYS A 46 -10.54 -0.79 17.80
N GLN A 47 -10.75 0.51 17.65
CA GLN A 47 -11.39 1.07 16.46
C GLN A 47 -10.35 1.49 15.44
N VAL A 48 -10.57 1.09 14.19
CA VAL A 48 -9.72 1.47 13.06
C VAL A 48 -10.59 2.12 12.00
N PHE A 49 -10.22 3.33 11.59
CA PHE A 49 -10.78 4.01 10.44
C PHE A 49 -9.73 4.03 9.33
N PHE A 50 -10.14 3.57 8.15
CA PHE A 50 -9.31 3.56 6.96
C PHE A 50 -9.87 4.58 5.97
N LEU A 51 -9.06 5.59 5.65
CA LEU A 51 -9.39 6.65 4.72
C LEU A 51 -8.46 6.51 3.51
N HIS A 52 -9.06 6.30 2.35
CA HIS A 52 -8.39 6.21 1.07
C HIS A 52 -8.55 7.53 0.33
N LEU A 53 -7.45 8.17 -0.07
CA LEU A 53 -7.43 9.48 -0.70
C LEU A 53 -6.87 9.32 -2.13
N LEU A 54 -7.79 9.23 -3.10
CA LEU A 54 -7.50 8.94 -4.51
C LEU A 54 -7.18 10.19 -5.35
N GLY A 55 -7.48 11.40 -4.83
CA GLY A 55 -7.41 12.62 -5.64
C GLY A 55 -5.99 12.91 -6.13
N LEU A 56 -4.98 12.64 -5.30
CA LEU A 56 -3.57 12.84 -5.66
C LEU A 56 -3.10 11.94 -6.81
N ASP A 57 -3.51 10.66 -6.86
CA ASP A 57 -3.18 9.73 -7.95
C ASP A 57 -3.87 10.12 -9.24
N THR A 58 -5.17 10.37 -9.16
CA THR A 58 -5.96 10.85 -10.30
C THR A 58 -5.34 12.10 -10.92
N ASN A 59 -4.90 13.05 -10.08
CA ASN A 59 -4.27 14.29 -10.51
C ASN A 59 -2.84 14.06 -11.02
N GLY A 60 -2.07 13.17 -10.39
CA GLY A 60 -0.73 12.79 -10.82
C GLY A 60 -0.73 12.17 -12.22
N HIS A 61 -1.69 11.29 -12.53
CA HIS A 61 -1.88 10.75 -13.89
C HIS A 61 -2.23 11.85 -14.89
N GLY A 62 -3.21 12.70 -14.56
CA GLY A 62 -3.77 13.71 -15.45
C GLY A 62 -2.84 14.90 -15.71
N ASN A 63 -2.40 15.58 -14.65
CA ASN A 63 -1.67 16.84 -14.71
C ASN A 63 -0.16 16.70 -14.46
N LYS A 64 0.29 15.51 -14.06
CA LYS A 64 1.68 15.18 -13.72
C LYS A 64 2.10 15.69 -12.34
N PRO A 65 3.02 14.96 -11.69
CA PRO A 65 3.64 15.47 -10.49
C PRO A 65 4.32 16.81 -10.76
N HIS A 66 4.34 17.67 -9.74
CA HIS A 66 4.83 19.07 -9.78
C HIS A 66 3.95 20.08 -10.53
N SER A 67 2.83 19.67 -11.12
CA SER A 67 1.83 20.62 -11.64
C SER A 67 1.20 21.45 -10.51
N GLN A 68 0.68 22.63 -10.86
CA GLN A 68 0.01 23.48 -9.87
C GLN A 68 -1.24 22.79 -9.32
N GLU A 69 -1.98 22.09 -10.18
CA GLU A 69 -3.15 21.29 -9.84
C GLU A 69 -2.82 20.22 -8.79
N TYR A 70 -1.72 19.50 -9.00
CA TYR A 70 -1.26 18.48 -8.07
C TYR A 70 -0.80 19.08 -6.73
N LEU A 71 -0.03 20.18 -6.76
CA LEU A 71 0.41 20.89 -5.55
C LEU A 71 -0.77 21.49 -4.76
N ASP A 72 -1.79 22.01 -5.44
CA ASP A 72 -3.01 22.52 -4.80
C ASP A 72 -3.80 21.39 -4.15
N ASN A 73 -3.84 20.20 -4.79
CA ASN A 73 -4.44 19.00 -4.20
C ASN A 73 -3.68 18.53 -2.95
N ILE A 74 -2.35 18.62 -2.91
CA ILE A 74 -1.58 18.32 -1.68
C ILE A 74 -2.04 19.23 -0.55
N GLN A 75 -2.25 20.52 -0.80
CA GLN A 75 -2.73 21.46 0.22
C GLN A 75 -4.16 21.13 0.68
N VAL A 76 -5.01 20.61 -0.20
CA VAL A 76 -6.35 20.11 0.17
C VAL A 76 -6.23 18.94 1.14
N VAL A 77 -5.36 17.97 0.82
CA VAL A 77 -5.10 16.79 1.68
C VAL A 77 -4.54 17.21 3.03
N ASP A 78 -3.55 18.10 3.07
CA ASP A 78 -2.96 18.61 4.32
C ASP A 78 -4.02 19.23 5.25
N ARG A 79 -4.85 20.14 4.72
CA ARG A 79 -5.98 20.73 5.47
C ARG A 79 -7.01 19.68 5.89
N GLY A 80 -7.27 18.69 5.04
CA GLY A 80 -8.19 17.60 5.32
C GLY A 80 -7.73 16.68 6.45
N ILE A 81 -6.42 16.41 6.53
CA ILE A 81 -5.80 15.68 7.64
C ILE A 81 -5.98 16.46 8.95
N GLU A 82 -5.70 17.77 8.94
CA GLU A 82 -5.88 18.61 10.13
C GLU A 82 -7.34 18.60 10.63
N ARG A 83 -8.30 18.77 9.70
CA ARG A 83 -9.75 18.70 9.98
C ARG A 83 -10.15 17.35 10.57
N THR A 84 -9.68 16.26 9.98
CA THR A 84 -9.94 14.89 10.45
C THR A 84 -9.41 14.69 11.86
N GLN A 85 -8.15 15.08 12.11
CA GLN A 85 -7.56 14.99 13.45
C GLN A 85 -8.39 15.77 14.47
N ARG A 86 -8.82 16.99 14.14
CA ARG A 86 -9.65 17.81 15.02
C ARG A 86 -11.00 17.15 15.33
N ALA A 87 -11.68 16.61 14.32
CA ALA A 87 -12.96 15.93 14.49
C ALA A 87 -12.82 14.68 15.37
N VAL A 88 -11.82 13.84 15.11
CA VAL A 88 -11.53 12.63 15.89
C VAL A 88 -11.18 12.98 17.33
N ASN A 89 -10.25 13.92 17.55
CA ASN A 89 -9.85 14.33 18.90
C ASN A 89 -11.02 14.93 19.69
N LYS A 90 -11.88 15.70 19.03
CA LYS A 90 -13.10 16.25 19.66
C LYS A 90 -14.07 15.13 20.07
N PHE A 91 -14.25 14.11 19.22
CA PHE A 91 -15.20 13.04 19.46
C PHE A 91 -14.76 12.10 20.60
N PHE A 92 -13.50 11.64 20.58
CA PHE A 92 -12.98 10.69 21.56
C PHE A 92 -12.50 11.37 22.86
N ASN A 93 -11.83 12.51 22.74
CA ASN A 93 -11.39 13.36 23.86
C ASN A 93 -10.68 12.60 25.00
N ASP A 94 -9.81 11.64 24.66
CA ASP A 94 -9.15 10.73 25.62
C ASP A 94 -7.64 10.59 25.40
N GLU A 95 -7.07 11.33 24.44
CA GLU A 95 -5.66 11.24 24.03
C GLU A 95 -5.19 9.82 23.64
N SER A 96 -6.11 8.90 23.35
CA SER A 96 -5.82 7.47 23.07
C SER A 96 -5.73 7.16 21.57
N THR A 97 -5.72 8.18 20.71
CA THR A 97 -5.72 8.01 19.26
C THR A 97 -4.32 8.14 18.67
N ALA A 98 -3.95 7.19 17.81
CA ALA A 98 -2.82 7.29 16.90
C ALA A 98 -3.30 7.54 15.47
N PHE A 99 -2.50 8.27 14.71
CA PHE A 99 -2.70 8.52 13.30
C PHE A 99 -1.49 7.98 12.55
N VAL A 100 -1.74 7.34 11.42
CA VAL A 100 -0.72 6.78 10.53
C VAL A 100 -1.07 7.17 9.10
N MET A 101 -0.15 7.86 8.44
CA MET A 101 -0.26 8.28 7.06
C MET A 101 0.81 7.57 6.24
N THR A 102 0.41 6.96 5.13
CA THR A 102 1.30 6.30 4.18
C THR A 102 0.77 6.47 2.77
N ALA A 103 1.50 5.94 1.78
CA ALA A 103 0.94 5.63 0.47
C ALA A 103 1.11 4.15 0.14
N ASP A 104 0.30 3.65 -0.79
CA ASP A 104 0.40 2.30 -1.33
C ASP A 104 1.50 2.21 -2.41
N HIS A 105 1.71 3.27 -3.19
CA HIS A 105 2.81 3.47 -4.13
C HIS A 105 3.19 4.95 -4.30
N GLY A 106 4.35 5.18 -4.93
CA GLY A 106 4.72 6.48 -5.47
C GLY A 106 4.41 6.57 -6.96
N MET A 107 4.91 7.60 -7.62
CA MET A 107 4.65 7.90 -9.03
C MET A 107 5.90 8.48 -9.67
N THR A 108 6.17 8.16 -10.94
CA THR A 108 7.20 8.85 -11.72
C THR A 108 6.78 10.26 -12.11
N ASP A 109 7.71 11.14 -12.46
CA ASP A 109 7.44 12.49 -13.00
C ASP A 109 6.53 12.49 -14.25
N TRP A 110 6.38 11.34 -14.92
CA TRP A 110 5.45 11.16 -16.05
C TRP A 110 4.01 10.87 -15.62
N GLY A 111 3.71 10.86 -14.33
CA GLY A 111 2.40 10.46 -13.83
C GLY A 111 2.12 9.00 -14.17
N SER A 112 3.10 8.12 -13.92
CA SER A 112 2.96 6.68 -14.14
C SER A 112 3.59 5.88 -13.01
N HIS A 113 3.03 4.70 -12.74
CA HIS A 113 3.48 3.74 -11.74
C HIS A 113 3.22 2.28 -12.18
N GLY A 114 3.73 1.31 -11.43
CA GLY A 114 3.61 -0.14 -11.69
C GLY A 114 4.84 -0.81 -12.32
N ALA A 115 5.87 -0.06 -12.71
CA ALA A 115 7.15 -0.57 -13.21
C ALA A 115 8.14 -0.92 -12.08
N GLY A 116 7.96 -0.33 -10.90
CA GLY A 116 8.69 -0.67 -9.68
C GLY A 116 10.08 -0.02 -9.58
N SER A 117 10.24 1.18 -10.14
CA SER A 117 11.36 2.07 -9.85
C SER A 117 11.32 2.57 -8.40
N ASP A 118 12.41 3.17 -7.93
CA ASP A 118 12.48 3.73 -6.57
C ASP A 118 11.41 4.80 -6.33
N GLU A 119 11.12 5.65 -7.33
CA GLU A 119 10.06 6.67 -7.28
C GLU A 119 8.67 6.05 -7.09
N GLU A 120 8.45 4.82 -7.55
CA GLU A 120 7.15 4.15 -7.47
C GLU A 120 6.99 3.29 -6.22
N VAL A 121 8.09 2.89 -5.56
CA VAL A 121 8.04 2.00 -4.39
C VAL A 121 8.36 2.69 -3.07
N LEU A 122 9.00 3.87 -3.11
CA LEU A 122 9.28 4.66 -1.93
C LEU A 122 8.05 5.50 -1.57
N THR A 123 7.37 5.11 -0.50
CA THR A 123 6.22 5.83 0.04
C THR A 123 6.57 6.50 1.37
N PRO A 124 5.95 7.64 1.69
CA PRO A 124 6.14 8.28 2.98
C PRO A 124 5.46 7.43 4.04
N PHE A 125 6.00 7.52 5.25
CA PHE A 125 5.38 6.93 6.42
C PHE A 125 5.48 7.95 7.55
N VAL A 126 4.34 8.40 8.06
CA VAL A 126 4.25 9.36 9.16
C VAL A 126 3.27 8.82 10.18
N ALA A 127 3.71 8.70 11.43
CA ALA A 127 2.84 8.30 12.53
C ALA A 127 2.93 9.32 13.68
N TRP A 128 1.82 9.58 14.36
CA TRP A 128 1.77 10.47 15.50
C TRP A 128 0.58 10.15 16.43
N GLY A 129 0.55 10.75 17.61
CA GLY A 129 -0.49 10.51 18.62
C GLY A 129 -0.09 9.48 19.68
N ALA A 130 -1.07 8.77 20.22
CA ALA A 130 -0.89 7.81 21.31
C ALA A 130 0.08 6.68 20.94
N GLY A 131 0.96 6.29 21.86
CA GLY A 131 1.92 5.20 21.66
C GLY A 131 3.05 5.49 20.66
N VAL A 132 3.09 6.66 20.03
CA VAL A 132 4.16 7.04 19.07
C VAL A 132 5.15 8.00 19.73
N GLN A 133 6.41 7.59 19.82
CA GLN A 133 7.48 8.41 20.36
C GLN A 133 7.81 9.59 19.42
N LYS A 134 7.83 10.81 19.96
CA LYS A 134 8.27 12.01 19.22
C LYS A 134 9.80 12.09 19.15
N GLY A 135 10.33 12.51 17.99
CA GLY A 135 11.74 12.90 17.83
C GLY A 135 12.74 11.74 17.68
N GLY A 136 12.32 10.61 17.10
CA GLY A 136 13.19 9.46 16.80
C GLY A 136 14.00 9.58 15.49
N ALA A 137 14.91 8.64 15.28
CA ALA A 137 15.64 8.51 14.02
C ALA A 137 14.71 8.07 12.88
N THR A 138 14.83 8.70 11.72
CA THR A 138 14.13 8.26 10.51
C THR A 138 14.75 6.96 10.01
N SER A 139 13.92 5.94 9.76
CA SER A 139 14.36 4.68 9.18
C SER A 139 13.46 4.27 8.02
N THR A 140 14.05 3.60 7.02
CA THR A 140 13.30 2.99 5.93
C THR A 140 12.74 1.65 6.41
N ILE A 141 11.41 1.51 6.33
CA ILE A 141 10.68 0.27 6.63
C ILE A 141 10.09 -0.31 5.35
N SER A 142 9.80 -1.62 5.35
CA SER A 142 9.05 -2.21 4.24
C SER A 142 7.55 -2.02 4.47
N GLN A 143 6.75 -1.84 3.41
CA GLN A 143 5.28 -1.74 3.56
C GLN A 143 4.65 -2.96 4.26
N VAL A 144 5.26 -4.15 4.14
CA VAL A 144 4.83 -5.37 4.87
C VAL A 144 4.98 -5.24 6.39
N ASP A 145 5.79 -4.29 6.88
CA ASP A 145 5.98 -4.01 8.30
C ASP A 145 4.86 -3.08 8.86
N LEU A 146 3.97 -2.53 8.01
CA LEU A 146 2.83 -1.73 8.47
C LEU A 146 1.85 -2.56 9.30
N THR A 147 1.40 -3.71 8.80
CA THR A 147 0.45 -4.54 9.55
C THR A 147 0.90 -4.91 10.97
N PRO A 148 2.15 -5.39 11.20
CA PRO A 148 2.61 -5.66 12.56
C PRO A 148 2.71 -4.40 13.42
N LEU A 149 3.06 -3.25 12.84
CA LEU A 149 3.05 -1.97 13.55
C LEU A 149 1.63 -1.58 13.98
N LEU A 150 0.66 -1.61 13.09
CA LEU A 150 -0.75 -1.29 13.38
C LEU A 150 -1.33 -2.24 14.43
N ALA A 151 -1.01 -3.53 14.33
CA ALA A 151 -1.41 -4.53 15.32
C ALA A 151 -0.87 -4.21 16.72
N SER A 152 0.39 -3.74 16.80
CA SER A 152 1.00 -3.32 18.07
C SER A 152 0.34 -2.06 18.64
N LEU A 153 0.03 -1.06 17.79
CA LEU A 153 -0.63 0.17 18.20
C LEU A 153 -2.03 -0.09 18.77
N ILE A 154 -2.77 -1.07 18.24
CA ILE A 154 -4.13 -1.37 18.72
C ILE A 154 -4.19 -2.49 19.78
N GLY A 155 -3.03 -2.97 20.24
CA GLY A 155 -2.95 -4.03 21.25
C GLY A 155 -3.58 -5.34 20.83
N VAL A 156 -3.43 -5.73 19.56
CA VAL A 156 -3.80 -7.06 19.07
C VAL A 156 -2.55 -7.87 18.75
N ALA A 157 -2.70 -9.20 18.78
CA ALA A 157 -1.61 -10.08 18.40
C ALA A 157 -1.19 -9.79 16.95
N VAL A 158 0.12 -9.74 16.73
CA VAL A 158 0.68 -9.52 15.40
C VAL A 158 0.30 -10.69 14.48
N PRO A 159 -0.41 -10.45 13.36
CA PRO A 159 -1.01 -11.52 12.56
C PRO A 159 -0.02 -12.15 11.55
N LEU A 160 1.23 -12.42 11.96
CA LEU A 160 2.26 -12.99 11.07
C LEU A 160 1.87 -14.39 10.56
N LYS A 161 1.28 -15.21 11.44
CA LYS A 161 0.83 -16.56 11.08
C LYS A 161 -0.29 -16.48 10.04
N GLU A 162 -1.28 -15.65 10.30
CA GLU A 162 -2.47 -15.49 9.45
C GLU A 162 -2.05 -14.99 8.05
N GLN A 163 -1.18 -13.97 7.98
CA GLN A 163 -0.64 -13.48 6.71
C GLN A 163 0.11 -14.57 5.95
N PHE A 164 1.01 -15.28 6.62
CA PHE A 164 1.74 -16.40 6.01
C PHE A 164 0.76 -17.43 5.43
N MET A 165 -0.25 -17.83 6.21
CA MET A 165 -1.20 -18.88 5.82
C MET A 165 -2.05 -18.45 4.62
N VAL A 166 -2.57 -17.21 4.61
CA VAL A 166 -3.38 -16.67 3.52
C VAL A 166 -2.57 -16.61 2.22
N LEU A 167 -1.39 -15.98 2.26
CA LEU A 167 -0.54 -15.83 1.07
C LEU A 167 -0.08 -17.19 0.54
N ARG A 168 0.38 -18.08 1.42
CA ARG A 168 0.78 -19.43 1.04
C ARG A 168 -0.37 -20.21 0.42
N ALA A 169 -1.56 -20.17 1.02
CA ALA A 169 -2.74 -20.87 0.50
C ALA A 169 -3.16 -20.38 -0.88
N GLU A 170 -3.03 -19.08 -1.15
CA GLU A 170 -3.26 -18.50 -2.47
C GLU A 170 -2.25 -19.05 -3.50
N LYS A 171 -0.95 -19.03 -3.18
CA LYS A 171 0.11 -19.49 -4.08
C LYS A 171 0.18 -21.01 -4.22
N ALA A 172 -0.28 -21.77 -3.23
CA ALA A 172 -0.38 -23.22 -3.28
C ALA A 172 -1.29 -23.75 -4.40
N LYS A 173 -2.14 -22.89 -4.99
CA LYS A 173 -2.98 -23.21 -6.14
C LYS A 173 -2.21 -23.23 -7.47
N ARG A 174 -0.96 -22.77 -7.51
CA ARG A 174 -0.14 -22.72 -8.72
C ARG A 174 0.38 -24.12 -9.09
N LEU A 175 0.47 -24.40 -10.39
CA LEU A 175 0.87 -25.71 -10.91
C LEU A 175 2.28 -26.15 -10.43
N TRP A 176 3.19 -25.20 -10.24
CA TRP A 176 4.58 -25.43 -9.83
C TRP A 176 4.85 -24.76 -8.48
N PHE A 177 3.96 -24.97 -7.50
CA PHE A 177 4.12 -24.38 -6.18
C PHE A 177 5.31 -24.99 -5.41
N GLN A 178 6.10 -24.13 -4.79
CA GLN A 178 7.19 -24.48 -3.88
C GLN A 178 7.08 -23.61 -2.63
N ASP A 179 7.21 -24.24 -1.46
CA ASP A 179 7.31 -23.53 -0.19
C ASP A 179 8.64 -22.77 -0.09
N PHE A 180 8.65 -21.72 0.73
CA PHE A 180 9.88 -21.01 1.07
C PHE A 180 10.86 -21.93 1.83
N GLY A 181 12.02 -22.20 1.24
CA GLY A 181 12.96 -23.23 1.72
C GLY A 181 13.51 -23.02 3.13
N MET A 182 13.63 -21.78 3.61
CA MET A 182 14.13 -21.51 4.97
C MET A 182 13.05 -21.59 6.05
N PHE A 183 11.78 -21.39 5.69
CA PHE A 183 10.66 -21.35 6.65
C PHE A 183 9.34 -21.66 5.95
N GLY A 184 8.97 -22.93 5.93
CA GLY A 184 7.72 -23.44 5.34
C GLY A 184 6.65 -23.76 6.39
N LEU A 185 5.52 -24.34 5.94
CA LEU A 185 4.37 -24.67 6.80
C LEU A 185 4.76 -25.50 8.05
N LYS A 186 5.57 -26.55 7.90
CA LYS A 186 6.00 -27.40 9.01
C LYS A 186 6.79 -26.63 10.08
N ALA A 187 7.62 -25.67 9.66
CA ALA A 187 8.40 -24.85 10.59
C ALA A 187 7.47 -23.93 11.39
N LEU A 188 6.47 -23.34 10.73
CA LEU A 188 5.44 -22.52 11.38
C LEU A 188 4.62 -23.32 12.40
N GLU A 189 4.15 -24.51 12.02
CA GLU A 189 3.38 -25.40 12.89
C GLU A 189 4.22 -25.86 14.11
N SER A 190 5.48 -26.21 13.89
CA SER A 190 6.39 -26.59 14.98
C SER A 190 6.68 -25.43 15.94
N LEU A 191 6.87 -24.22 15.40
CA LEU A 191 7.06 -23.01 16.20
C LEU A 191 5.84 -22.72 17.07
N GLU A 192 4.65 -22.77 16.48
CA GLU A 192 3.39 -22.57 17.19
C GLU A 192 3.21 -23.60 18.31
N ALA A 193 3.45 -24.88 18.03
CA ALA A 193 3.33 -25.93 19.02
C ALA A 193 4.25 -25.71 20.23
N GLU A 194 5.50 -25.28 20.01
CA GLU A 194 6.44 -25.01 21.09
C GLU A 194 6.08 -23.73 21.87
N ILE A 195 5.65 -22.66 21.19
CA ILE A 195 5.13 -21.45 21.84
C ILE A 195 3.94 -21.80 22.73
N MET A 196 2.98 -22.57 22.23
CA MET A 196 1.79 -22.98 23.00
C MET A 196 2.15 -23.87 24.20
N LYS A 197 3.16 -24.73 24.05
CA LYS A 197 3.70 -25.53 25.16
C LYS A 197 4.35 -24.65 26.23
N LEU A 198 5.18 -23.68 25.84
CA LEU A 198 5.79 -22.71 26.77
C LEU A 198 4.74 -21.86 27.48
N ALA A 199 3.69 -21.43 26.76
CA ALA A 199 2.57 -20.69 27.33
C ALA A 199 1.80 -21.51 28.37
N LYS A 200 1.52 -22.79 28.11
CA LYS A 200 0.90 -23.72 29.09
C LYS A 200 1.74 -23.89 30.35
N LEU A 201 3.07 -23.86 30.20
CA LEU A 201 4.03 -23.89 31.31
C LEU A 201 4.23 -22.52 31.98
N ARG A 202 3.49 -21.48 31.57
CA ARG A 202 3.64 -20.08 32.05
C ARG A 202 5.04 -19.49 31.82
N ARG A 203 5.80 -20.03 30.87
CA ARG A 203 7.14 -19.55 30.49
C ARG A 203 7.04 -18.47 29.41
N PHE A 204 6.34 -17.38 29.70
CA PHE A 204 6.02 -16.34 28.73
C PHE A 204 7.25 -15.64 28.14
N ALA A 205 8.29 -15.39 28.94
CA ALA A 205 9.54 -14.79 28.46
C ALA A 205 10.23 -15.68 27.42
N ALA A 206 10.26 -16.99 27.63
CA ALA A 206 10.84 -17.94 26.69
C ALA A 206 9.99 -18.05 25.40
N ALA A 207 8.66 -18.05 25.54
CA ALA A 207 7.75 -18.04 24.38
C ALA A 207 7.93 -16.77 23.52
N SER A 208 8.08 -15.62 24.16
CA SER A 208 8.32 -14.34 23.50
C SER A 208 9.68 -14.30 22.80
N SER A 209 10.76 -14.73 23.46
CA SER A 209 12.10 -14.83 22.84
C SER A 209 12.07 -15.73 21.60
N LEU A 210 11.43 -16.90 21.72
CA LEU A 210 11.32 -17.85 20.62
C LEU A 210 10.57 -17.25 19.41
N PHE A 211 9.50 -16.48 19.64
CA PHE A 211 8.81 -15.75 18.58
C PHE A 211 9.70 -14.68 17.95
N VAL A 212 10.35 -13.84 18.75
CA VAL A 212 11.22 -12.74 18.28
C VAL A 212 12.38 -13.27 17.43
N GLU A 213 13.00 -14.38 17.84
CA GLU A 213 14.07 -15.04 17.10
C GLU A 213 13.59 -15.59 15.74
N ASN A 214 12.33 -16.01 15.63
CA ASN A 214 11.77 -16.60 14.41
C ASN A 214 11.05 -15.59 13.50
N ALA A 215 10.60 -14.46 14.02
CA ALA A 215 9.86 -13.44 13.27
C ALA A 215 10.56 -12.99 11.97
N PRO A 216 11.90 -12.80 11.91
CA PRO A 216 12.59 -12.46 10.66
C PRO A 216 12.43 -13.52 9.56
N TYR A 217 12.34 -14.80 9.90
CA TYR A 217 12.15 -15.88 8.94
C TYR A 217 10.72 -15.95 8.43
N ILE A 218 9.74 -15.75 9.32
CA ILE A 218 8.33 -15.64 8.93
C ILE A 218 8.15 -14.45 7.97
N ARG A 219 8.77 -13.31 8.27
CA ARG A 219 8.77 -12.13 7.39
C ARG A 219 9.36 -12.43 6.02
N LYS A 220 10.51 -13.11 5.96
CA LYS A 220 11.12 -13.53 4.67
C LYS A 220 10.20 -14.46 3.88
N ALA A 221 9.49 -15.37 4.54
CA ALA A 221 8.53 -16.24 3.89
C ALA A 221 7.31 -15.48 3.34
N ILE A 222 6.73 -14.56 4.12
CA ILE A 222 5.66 -13.66 3.68
C ILE A 222 6.10 -12.86 2.45
N PHE A 223 7.30 -12.27 2.50
CA PHE A 223 7.88 -11.51 1.39
C PHE A 223 8.10 -12.38 0.14
N HIS A 224 8.52 -13.64 0.33
CA HIS A 224 8.63 -14.61 -0.75
C HIS A 224 7.27 -14.89 -1.41
N TYR A 225 6.20 -15.07 -0.64
CA TYR A 225 4.87 -15.33 -1.20
C TYR A 225 4.26 -14.12 -1.91
N HIS A 226 4.49 -12.89 -1.42
CA HIS A 226 4.17 -11.68 -2.20
C HIS A 226 4.97 -11.64 -3.51
N ARG A 227 6.25 -12.04 -3.44
CA ARG A 227 7.22 -12.29 -4.52
C ARG A 227 6.83 -13.29 -5.59
N TYR A 228 5.95 -14.23 -5.25
CA TYR A 228 6.00 -15.59 -5.81
C TYR A 228 5.84 -15.62 -7.33
N ASP A 229 4.84 -14.87 -7.83
CA ASP A 229 4.47 -14.88 -9.24
C ASP A 229 5.37 -13.95 -10.10
N ARG A 230 6.23 -13.11 -9.49
CA ARG A 230 6.95 -12.03 -10.19
C ARG A 230 7.88 -12.54 -11.29
N THR A 231 8.63 -13.60 -11.03
CA THR A 231 9.58 -14.17 -12.01
C THR A 231 8.84 -14.82 -13.18
N PHE A 232 7.80 -15.60 -12.89
CA PHE A 232 6.97 -16.24 -13.91
C PHE A 232 6.26 -15.20 -14.78
N LEU A 233 5.63 -14.20 -14.16
CA LEU A 233 4.92 -13.14 -14.87
C LEU A 233 5.88 -12.32 -15.73
N GLY A 234 7.06 -11.98 -15.20
CA GLY A 234 8.10 -11.29 -15.97
C GLY A 234 8.56 -12.09 -17.19
N ALA A 235 8.76 -13.40 -17.05
CA ALA A 235 9.10 -14.27 -18.17
C ALA A 235 7.97 -14.36 -19.21
N ALA A 236 6.71 -14.48 -18.76
CA ALA A 236 5.55 -14.54 -19.63
C ALA A 236 5.40 -13.26 -20.46
N ILE A 237 5.49 -12.09 -19.83
CA ILE A 237 5.44 -10.77 -20.49
C ILE A 237 6.58 -10.65 -21.51
N SER A 238 7.81 -11.03 -21.13
CA SER A 238 8.97 -10.98 -22.03
C SER A 238 8.76 -11.87 -23.27
N CYS A 239 8.24 -13.09 -23.08
CA CYS A 239 7.92 -14.01 -24.16
C CYS A 239 6.83 -13.46 -25.09
N CYS A 240 5.76 -12.89 -24.53
CA CYS A 240 4.69 -12.25 -25.31
C CYS A 240 5.24 -11.08 -26.14
N PHE A 241 6.11 -10.26 -25.56
CA PHE A 241 6.72 -9.13 -26.26
C PHE A 241 7.64 -9.59 -27.39
N MET A 242 8.50 -10.60 -27.15
CA MET A 242 9.34 -11.20 -28.19
C MET A 242 8.52 -11.83 -29.31
N ALA A 243 7.44 -12.53 -28.98
CA ALA A 243 6.53 -13.12 -29.97
C ALA A 243 5.83 -12.04 -30.82
N TRP A 244 5.44 -10.92 -30.20
CA TRP A 244 4.86 -9.78 -30.91
C TRP A 244 5.87 -9.14 -31.87
N ILE A 245 7.11 -8.92 -31.44
CA ILE A 245 8.19 -8.43 -32.31
C ILE A 245 8.40 -9.39 -33.47
N ALA A 246 8.55 -10.69 -33.21
CA ALA A 246 8.75 -11.70 -34.25
C ALA A 246 7.60 -11.72 -35.26
N LEU A 247 6.35 -11.60 -34.81
CA LEU A 247 5.18 -11.53 -35.68
C LEU A 247 5.18 -10.26 -36.54
N ARG A 248 5.55 -9.11 -35.97
CA ARG A 248 5.68 -7.84 -36.70
C ARG A 248 6.79 -7.91 -37.74
N SER A 249 7.97 -8.42 -37.38
CA SER A 249 9.10 -8.62 -38.30
C SER A 249 8.75 -9.61 -39.40
N PHE A 250 8.05 -10.70 -39.08
CA PHE A 250 7.60 -11.67 -40.07
C PHE A 250 6.56 -11.09 -41.04
N ARG A 251 5.61 -10.29 -40.55
CA ARG A 251 4.67 -9.55 -41.42
C ARG A 251 5.38 -8.54 -42.30
N ALA A 252 6.33 -7.78 -41.76
CA ALA A 252 7.15 -6.86 -42.53
C ALA A 252 7.95 -7.60 -43.61
N TYR A 253 8.56 -8.73 -43.25
CA TYR A 253 9.27 -9.60 -44.19
C TYR A 253 8.37 -10.12 -45.32
N ILE A 254 7.18 -10.66 -45.00
CA ILE A 254 6.20 -11.10 -46.01
C ILE A 254 5.76 -9.92 -46.88
N HIS A 255 5.54 -8.73 -46.30
CA HIS A 255 5.18 -7.55 -47.05
C HIS A 255 6.31 -7.18 -48.03
N THR A 256 7.57 -7.10 -47.58
CA THR A 256 8.72 -6.84 -48.46
C THR A 256 8.96 -7.95 -49.49
N ALA A 257 8.71 -9.21 -49.14
CA ALA A 257 8.84 -10.35 -50.06
C ALA A 257 7.73 -10.35 -51.13
N ASN A 258 6.52 -9.89 -50.78
CA ASN A 258 5.41 -9.67 -51.72
C ASN A 258 5.54 -8.35 -52.51
N ILE A 259 6.37 -7.40 -52.07
CA ILE A 259 6.73 -6.15 -52.78
C ILE A 259 7.71 -6.41 -53.96
N GLY A 260 8.02 -7.67 -54.28
CA GLY A 260 8.37 -8.04 -55.67
C GLY A 260 7.26 -7.69 -56.69
N SER A 261 6.07 -7.32 -56.22
CA SER A 261 4.98 -6.76 -57.01
C SER A 261 4.40 -5.52 -56.31
N LYS A 262 4.84 -4.36 -56.81
CA LYS A 262 4.27 -3.01 -56.64
C LYS A 262 4.67 -2.22 -55.38
N SER A 263 4.98 -0.97 -55.70
CA SER A 263 5.52 0.11 -54.90
C SER A 263 4.52 0.69 -53.91
N ASP A 264 5.11 1.46 -52.98
CA ASP A 264 4.53 2.53 -52.16
C ASP A 264 3.88 2.09 -50.84
N LEU A 265 4.56 2.44 -49.72
CA LEU A 265 4.06 3.51 -48.85
C LEU A 265 5.11 3.92 -47.80
N LEU A 266 5.30 5.23 -47.69
CA LEU A 266 6.01 5.94 -46.63
C LEU A 266 5.29 5.77 -45.27
N TRP A 267 6.05 5.48 -44.21
CA TRP A 267 5.70 5.93 -42.87
C TRP A 267 6.95 6.43 -42.14
N SER A 268 6.97 7.73 -41.88
CA SER A 268 7.97 8.39 -41.05
C SER A 268 7.62 8.19 -39.58
N THR A 269 8.47 7.52 -38.83
CA THR A 269 8.50 7.61 -37.36
C THR A 269 9.67 8.49 -36.96
N CYS A 270 9.37 9.66 -36.40
CA CYS A 270 10.35 10.52 -35.76
C CYS A 270 10.57 9.99 -34.34
N CYS A 271 11.81 9.62 -34.01
CA CYS A 271 12.32 9.45 -32.65
C CYS A 271 13.35 10.56 -32.41
N HIS A 272 13.33 11.17 -31.24
CA HIS A 272 14.47 11.92 -30.72
C HIS A 272 14.58 11.76 -29.20
N ASP A 273 15.84 11.55 -28.76
CA ASP A 273 16.35 11.22 -27.43
C ASP A 273 16.79 12.45 -26.59
N GLY A 274 16.87 12.24 -25.26
CA GLY A 274 17.79 12.89 -24.27
C GLY A 274 17.19 14.08 -23.48
N LEU A 275 17.44 14.35 -22.18
CA LEU A 275 18.41 13.92 -21.15
C LEU A 275 17.94 14.41 -19.73
N LEU A 276 18.36 13.72 -18.66
CA LEU A 276 18.19 13.93 -17.18
C LEU A 276 18.76 15.28 -16.62
N PRO A 277 18.70 15.64 -15.29
CA PRO A 277 18.08 15.03 -14.07
C PRO A 277 17.30 16.01 -13.13
N VAL A 278 16.66 15.54 -12.04
CA VAL A 278 16.83 15.96 -10.61
C VAL A 278 15.71 15.36 -9.71
N LEU A 279 16.11 14.86 -8.54
CA LEU A 279 15.30 14.23 -7.50
C LEU A 279 14.24 15.16 -6.85
N GLN A 280 12.99 14.70 -6.79
CA GLN A 280 12.08 14.94 -5.65
C GLN A 280 10.99 13.88 -5.63
N THR A 281 10.97 13.03 -4.61
CA THR A 281 10.05 11.88 -4.49
C THR A 281 8.59 12.33 -4.45
N THR A 282 7.80 11.84 -5.39
CA THR A 282 6.38 12.10 -5.66
C THR A 282 5.51 10.96 -5.09
N VAL A 283 4.46 11.31 -4.35
CA VAL A 283 3.65 10.36 -3.57
C VAL A 283 2.17 10.62 -3.82
N ASP A 284 1.45 9.64 -4.38
CA ASP A 284 0.23 9.97 -5.11
C ASP A 284 -1.03 9.24 -4.61
N GLU A 285 -0.99 8.02 -4.10
CA GLU A 285 -2.17 7.41 -3.44
C GLU A 285 -2.01 7.40 -1.92
N LEU A 286 -2.67 8.35 -1.25
CA LEU A 286 -2.44 8.58 0.18
C LEU A 286 -3.45 7.82 1.02
N VAL A 287 -2.95 6.98 1.90
CA VAL A 287 -3.74 6.24 2.89
C VAL A 287 -3.56 6.91 4.24
N LEU A 288 -4.65 7.44 4.79
CA LEU A 288 -4.70 7.86 6.19
C LEU A 288 -5.44 6.81 7.00
N LEU A 289 -4.73 6.22 7.95
CA LEU A 289 -5.30 5.33 8.95
C LEU A 289 -5.41 6.08 10.29
N VAL A 290 -6.60 6.07 10.86
CA VAL A 290 -6.85 6.56 12.22
C VAL A 290 -7.12 5.36 13.11
N ILE A 291 -6.28 5.18 14.14
CA ILE A 291 -6.41 4.11 15.12
C ILE A 291 -6.84 4.75 16.45
N ALA A 292 -8.09 4.56 16.83
CA ALA A 292 -8.61 5.02 18.11
C ALA A 292 -8.58 3.88 19.15
N ALA A 293 -8.37 4.24 20.42
CA ALA A 293 -8.20 3.33 21.54
C ALA A 293 -6.90 2.49 21.47
N VAL A 294 -5.76 3.17 21.31
CA VAL A 294 -4.42 2.61 21.52
C VAL A 294 -4.25 2.30 23.01
N PRO A 295 -3.84 1.07 23.40
CA PRO A 295 -3.51 0.79 24.79
C PRO A 295 -2.38 1.73 25.22
N LEU A 296 -2.57 2.45 26.33
CA LEU A 296 -1.49 3.19 26.98
C LEU A 296 -0.46 2.16 27.47
N LEU A 297 0.57 1.89 26.66
CA LEU A 297 1.65 0.96 26.98
C LEU A 297 2.76 1.62 27.82
N CYS A 298 2.53 2.81 28.35
CA CYS A 298 3.49 3.54 29.16
C CYS A 298 2.79 4.15 30.38
N ASP A 299 2.89 3.44 31.50
CA ASP A 299 3.06 4.01 32.85
C ASP A 299 4.20 3.22 33.53
#